data_AF-A0A1C6B0P9-F1
#
_entry.id   AF-A0A1C6B0P9-F1
#
_cell.length_a   1.000
_cell.length_b   1.000
_cell.length_c   1.000
_cell.angle_alpha   90.00
_cell.angle_beta   90.00
_cell.angle_gamma   90.00
#
_symmetry.space_group_name_H-M   'P 1'
#
loop_
_entity.id
_entity.type
_entity.pdbx_description
1 polymer ?
#
loop_
_entity_poly.entity_id
_entity_poly.type
_entity_poly.pdbx_seq_one_letter_code
_entity_poly.pdbx_strand_id
1 'polypeptide(L)'
;MDKDFEKKVKGKKRRNIALTAVILAAAAVCILVPLLQKGRDGRPVEVSLEIRCDELSEDMSKLKDKNLTEYVPEDGTILKKETVQTTSGSTVLDVLDEVCREKNIQIEYSYTPGYDSYYVEGINYLYEFDGGRLSGWSYTVDGESPRVGCSKYQLKGGEEIVWNYTCGLPKGADGGKSDE
;
A
#
# COMPACT_ATOMS: atom_id res chain seq x y z
N MET A 1 -8.54 -32.39 -53.10
CA MET A 1 -7.61 -32.10 -51.98
C MET A 1 -8.45 -32.04 -50.72
N ASP A 2 -8.15 -32.90 -49.76
CA ASP A 2 -9.08 -33.31 -48.71
C ASP A 2 -9.25 -32.21 -47.62
N LYS A 3 -10.49 -31.79 -47.36
CA LYS A 3 -10.79 -30.70 -46.40
C LYS A 3 -10.40 -31.08 -44.98
N ASP A 4 -10.31 -32.37 -44.69
CA ASP A 4 -9.90 -32.90 -43.39
C ASP A 4 -8.39 -32.83 -43.18
N PHE A 5 -7.60 -32.93 -44.26
CA PHE A 5 -6.16 -32.72 -44.21
C PHE A 5 -5.82 -31.27 -43.84
N GLU A 6 -6.52 -30.30 -44.44
CA GLU A 6 -6.30 -28.87 -44.12
C GLU A 6 -6.65 -28.52 -42.67
N LYS A 7 -7.73 -29.08 -42.12
CA LYS A 7 -8.11 -28.88 -40.71
C LYS A 7 -7.03 -29.43 -39.76
N LYS A 8 -6.48 -30.60 -40.07
CA LYS A 8 -5.42 -31.24 -39.26
C LYS A 8 -4.13 -30.44 -39.26
N VAL A 9 -3.74 -29.90 -40.42
CA VAL A 9 -2.55 -29.03 -40.57
C VAL A 9 -2.75 -27.69 -39.84
N LYS A 10 -3.91 -27.04 -39.98
CA LYS A 10 -4.23 -25.78 -39.28
C LYS A 10 -4.27 -25.94 -37.76
N GLY A 11 -4.85 -27.05 -37.26
CA GLY A 11 -4.87 -27.36 -35.82
C GLY A 11 -3.47 -27.58 -35.23
N LYS A 12 -2.59 -28.28 -35.95
CA LYS A 12 -1.19 -28.50 -35.52
C LYS A 12 -0.39 -27.20 -35.50
N LYS A 13 -0.54 -26.33 -36.50
CA LYS A 13 0.08 -24.99 -36.51
C LYS A 13 -0.42 -24.11 -35.36
N ARG A 14 -1.72 -24.08 -35.09
CA ARG A 14 -2.29 -23.32 -33.96
C ARG A 14 -1.78 -23.80 -32.60
N ARG A 15 -1.68 -25.12 -32.38
CA ARG A 15 -1.12 -25.70 -31.16
C ARG A 15 0.37 -25.35 -30.98
N ASN A 16 1.15 -25.39 -32.05
CA ASN A 16 2.58 -25.06 -31.99
C ASN A 16 2.81 -23.56 -31.69
N ILE A 17 2.00 -22.67 -32.27
CA ILE A 17 2.09 -21.21 -32.01
C ILE A 17 1.66 -20.89 -30.56
N ALA A 18 0.60 -21.54 -30.06
CA ALA A 18 0.17 -21.35 -28.68
C ALA A 18 1.23 -21.83 -27.67
N LEU A 19 1.88 -22.98 -27.92
CA LEU A 19 2.97 -23.47 -27.07
C LEU A 19 4.18 -22.52 -27.04
N THR A 20 4.59 -21.97 -28.19
CA THR A 20 5.72 -21.02 -28.23
C THR A 20 5.39 -19.68 -27.56
N ALA A 21 4.15 -19.19 -27.69
CA ALA A 21 3.73 -17.95 -27.03
C ALA A 21 3.70 -18.08 -25.50
N VAL A 22 3.26 -19.23 -24.97
CA VAL A 22 3.27 -19.52 -23.53
C VAL A 22 4.70 -19.61 -22.97
N ILE A 23 5.63 -20.23 -23.72
CA ILE A 23 7.03 -20.34 -23.29
C ILE A 23 7.73 -18.96 -23.31
N LEU A 24 7.47 -18.11 -24.30
CA LEU A 24 8.02 -16.76 -24.35
C LEU A 24 7.49 -15.87 -23.23
N ALA A 25 6.20 -15.99 -22.89
CA ALA A 25 5.62 -15.30 -21.73
C ALA A 25 6.24 -15.77 -20.41
N ALA A 26 6.44 -17.09 -20.23
CA ALA A 26 7.08 -17.64 -19.03
C ALA A 26 8.56 -17.23 -18.90
N ALA A 27 9.32 -17.22 -20.00
CA ALA A 27 10.72 -16.79 -19.98
C ALA A 27 10.87 -15.29 -19.70
N ALA A 28 9.99 -14.45 -20.25
CA ALA A 28 9.96 -13.01 -19.93
C ALA A 28 9.65 -12.77 -18.46
N VAL A 29 8.69 -13.50 -17.86
CA VAL A 29 8.39 -13.45 -16.42
C VAL A 29 9.60 -13.90 -15.57
N CYS A 30 10.25 -15.01 -15.94
CA CYS A 30 11.43 -15.52 -15.21
C CYS A 30 12.66 -14.60 -15.32
N ILE A 31 12.75 -13.73 -16.32
CA ILE A 31 13.85 -12.75 -16.47
C ILE A 31 13.48 -11.39 -15.84
N LEU A 32 12.21 -10.96 -15.92
CA LEU A 32 11.78 -9.69 -15.32
C LEU A 32 11.71 -9.76 -13.79
N VAL A 33 11.26 -10.89 -13.21
CA VAL A 33 11.06 -11.02 -11.76
C VAL A 33 12.38 -10.87 -10.98
N PRO A 34 13.52 -11.51 -11.36
CA PRO A 34 14.79 -11.29 -10.68
C PRO A 34 15.36 -9.89 -10.86
N LEU A 35 15.08 -9.21 -11.98
CA LEU A 35 15.54 -7.84 -12.22
C LEU A 35 14.81 -6.80 -11.34
N LEU A 36 13.60 -7.13 -10.86
CA LEU A 36 12.85 -6.35 -9.86
C LEU A 36 13.28 -6.66 -8.41
N GLN A 37 14.04 -7.72 -8.17
CA GLN A 37 14.45 -8.17 -6.82
C GLN A 37 15.77 -7.54 -6.33
N LYS A 38 16.31 -6.54 -7.03
CA LYS A 38 17.60 -5.94 -6.68
C LYS A 38 17.51 -5.17 -5.34
N GLY A 39 17.80 -5.85 -4.23
CA GLY A 39 17.83 -5.30 -2.87
C GLY A 39 17.10 -6.11 -1.79
N ARG A 40 16.35 -7.16 -2.17
CA ARG A 40 15.63 -8.03 -1.22
C ARG A 40 16.51 -9.21 -0.85
N ASP A 41 16.93 -9.31 0.42
CA ASP A 41 17.63 -10.51 0.90
C ASP A 41 16.65 -11.71 1.00
N GLY A 42 15.34 -11.41 1.07
CA GLY A 42 14.23 -12.37 0.94
C GLY A 42 14.02 -13.28 2.14
N ARG A 43 14.78 -13.11 3.24
CA ARG A 43 14.62 -13.94 4.42
C ARG A 43 13.31 -13.61 5.16
N PRO A 44 12.65 -14.59 5.79
CA PRO A 44 11.51 -14.33 6.65
C PRO A 44 11.89 -13.41 7.81
N VAL A 45 11.06 -12.40 8.06
CA VAL A 45 11.20 -11.45 9.15
C VAL A 45 9.83 -11.11 9.73
N GLU A 46 9.83 -10.63 10.95
CA GLU A 46 8.64 -10.20 11.66
C GLU A 46 8.65 -8.68 11.82
N VAL A 47 7.51 -8.03 11.62
CA VAL A 47 7.29 -6.60 11.91
C VAL A 47 5.95 -6.45 12.62
N SER A 48 5.59 -5.26 13.09
CA SER A 48 4.22 -4.98 13.55
C SER A 48 3.56 -3.86 12.77
N LEU A 49 2.24 -3.98 12.57
CA LEU A 49 1.42 -2.94 11.93
C LEU A 49 0.28 -2.52 12.86
N GLU A 50 0.07 -1.21 12.96
CA GLU A 50 -1.08 -0.59 13.63
C GLU A 50 -1.66 0.53 12.75
N ILE A 51 -3.00 0.69 12.76
CA ILE A 51 -3.69 1.73 11.98
C ILE A 51 -4.63 2.50 12.91
N ARG A 52 -4.43 3.82 12.98
CA ARG A 52 -5.06 4.73 13.94
C ARG A 52 -5.72 5.93 13.24
N CYS A 53 -6.79 6.46 13.83
CA CYS A 53 -7.44 7.70 13.42
C CYS A 53 -7.76 8.61 14.62
N ASP A 54 -6.79 8.74 15.53
CA ASP A 54 -6.97 9.33 16.86
C ASP A 54 -7.53 10.73 16.81
N GLU A 55 -6.98 11.60 15.95
CA GLU A 55 -7.42 12.98 15.83
C GLU A 55 -8.90 13.14 15.45
N LEU A 56 -9.46 12.19 14.70
CA LEU A 56 -10.89 12.18 14.37
C LEU A 56 -11.71 11.61 15.53
N SER A 57 -11.24 10.53 16.17
CA SER A 57 -11.95 9.92 17.30
C SER A 57 -12.02 10.86 18.52
N GLU A 58 -10.97 11.63 18.77
CA GLU A 58 -10.90 12.61 19.86
C GLU A 58 -11.72 13.88 19.56
N ASP A 59 -11.85 14.24 18.27
CA ASP A 59 -12.58 15.43 17.84
C ASP A 59 -13.34 15.18 16.52
N MET A 60 -14.50 14.54 16.65
CA MET A 60 -15.42 14.26 15.55
C MET A 60 -15.95 15.53 14.85
N SER A 61 -15.72 16.73 15.38
CA SER A 61 -16.09 17.97 14.68
C SER A 61 -15.23 18.20 13.43
N LYS A 62 -14.01 17.65 13.39
CA LYS A 62 -13.07 17.73 12.26
C LYS A 62 -13.53 16.93 11.04
N LEU A 63 -14.28 15.84 11.25
CA LEU A 63 -14.83 15.02 10.18
C LEU A 63 -15.85 15.84 9.37
N LYS A 64 -15.56 16.09 8.10
CA LYS A 64 -16.40 16.91 7.21
C LYS A 64 -17.69 16.21 6.81
N ASP A 65 -17.59 14.96 6.37
CA ASP A 65 -18.76 14.15 6.00
C ASP A 65 -19.19 13.27 7.17
N LYS A 66 -20.36 13.57 7.74
CA LYS A 66 -20.91 12.80 8.88
C LYS A 66 -21.37 11.40 8.49
N ASN A 67 -21.53 11.10 7.20
CA ASN A 67 -21.81 9.73 6.75
C ASN A 67 -20.63 8.78 6.99
N LEU A 68 -19.42 9.30 7.21
CA LEU A 68 -18.23 8.49 7.49
C LEU A 68 -18.06 8.13 8.97
N THR A 69 -19.00 8.52 9.83
CA THR A 69 -18.89 8.31 11.29
C THR A 69 -18.68 6.83 11.66
N GLU A 70 -19.29 5.89 10.92
CA GLU A 70 -19.11 4.46 11.17
C GLU A 70 -17.68 3.95 10.94
N TYR A 71 -16.87 4.70 10.19
CA TYR A 71 -15.48 4.37 9.89
C TYR A 71 -14.47 5.00 10.85
N VAL A 72 -14.94 5.73 11.87
CA VAL A 72 -14.11 6.29 12.94
C VAL A 72 -14.43 5.55 14.25
N PRO A 73 -13.64 4.53 14.64
CA PRO A 73 -13.79 3.86 15.92
C PRO A 73 -13.67 4.82 17.09
N GLU A 74 -14.44 4.60 18.16
CA GLU A 74 -14.44 5.47 19.35
C GLU A 74 -13.07 5.59 20.02
N ASP A 75 -12.25 4.54 19.95
CA ASP A 75 -10.90 4.49 20.52
C ASP A 75 -9.80 4.80 19.49
N GLY A 76 -10.19 5.24 18.28
CA GLY A 76 -9.30 5.53 17.16
C GLY A 76 -8.65 4.30 16.53
N THR A 77 -8.93 3.08 16.99
CA THR A 77 -8.27 1.86 16.49
C THR A 77 -8.96 1.27 15.27
N ILE A 78 -8.40 1.47 14.08
CA ILE A 78 -8.87 0.78 12.85
C ILE A 78 -8.30 -0.63 12.78
N LEU A 79 -7.00 -0.78 13.06
CA LEU A 79 -6.32 -2.05 13.19
C LEU A 79 -5.48 -2.01 14.46
N LYS A 80 -5.76 -2.93 15.39
CA LYS A 80 -4.92 -3.11 16.59
C LYS A 80 -3.52 -3.50 16.16
N LYS A 81 -2.51 -3.13 16.96
CA LYS A 81 -1.15 -3.58 16.74
C LYS A 81 -1.09 -5.11 16.60
N GLU A 82 -0.68 -5.57 15.43
CA GLU A 82 -0.56 -6.98 15.11
C GLU A 82 0.83 -7.30 14.57
N THR A 83 1.30 -8.50 14.91
CA THR A 83 2.55 -9.06 14.40
C THR A 83 2.33 -9.62 13.00
N VAL A 84 3.15 -9.19 12.04
CA VAL A 84 3.05 -9.56 10.62
C VAL A 84 4.32 -10.29 10.20
N GLN A 85 4.16 -11.48 9.63
CA GLN A 85 5.25 -12.20 8.98
C GLN A 85 5.41 -11.69 7.56
N THR A 86 6.62 -11.28 7.19
CA THR A 86 6.93 -10.83 5.84
C THR A 86 8.35 -11.25 5.46
N THR A 87 8.87 -10.73 4.36
CA THR A 87 10.27 -10.92 3.96
C THR A 87 11.05 -9.62 4.09
N SER A 88 12.31 -9.71 4.48
CA SER A 88 13.22 -8.57 4.41
C SER A 88 13.23 -7.98 3.00
N GLY A 89 13.16 -6.65 2.90
CA GLY A 89 13.05 -5.94 1.64
C GLY A 89 11.61 -5.83 1.10
N SER A 90 10.61 -6.40 1.77
CA SER A 90 9.22 -5.93 1.65
C SER A 90 9.17 -4.45 2.06
N THR A 91 8.29 -3.70 1.42
CA THR A 91 8.09 -2.28 1.72
C THR A 91 7.00 -2.07 2.75
N VAL A 92 6.95 -0.87 3.36
CA VAL A 92 5.83 -0.50 4.24
C VAL A 92 4.49 -0.58 3.50
N LEU A 93 4.45 -0.21 2.21
CA LEU A 93 3.24 -0.37 1.40
C LEU A 93 2.88 -1.83 1.17
N ASP A 94 3.86 -2.71 0.90
CA ASP A 94 3.60 -4.15 0.71
C ASP A 94 2.91 -4.74 1.95
N VAL A 95 3.40 -4.39 3.15
CA VAL A 95 2.81 -4.85 4.43
C VAL A 95 1.42 -4.25 4.67
N LEU A 96 1.22 -2.96 4.39
CA LEU A 96 -0.11 -2.33 4.50
C LEU A 96 -1.12 -3.02 3.57
N ASP A 97 -0.79 -3.19 2.29
CA ASP A 97 -1.68 -3.80 1.29
C ASP A 97 -2.05 -5.24 1.65
N GLU A 98 -1.08 -6.04 2.06
CA GLU A 98 -1.29 -7.42 2.44
C GLU A 98 -2.23 -7.54 3.65
N VAL A 99 -1.93 -6.82 4.74
CA VAL A 99 -2.70 -6.91 5.98
C VAL A 99 -4.12 -6.35 5.79
N CYS A 100 -4.25 -5.19 5.13
CA CYS A 100 -5.57 -4.60 4.89
C CYS A 100 -6.45 -5.51 4.00
N ARG A 101 -5.87 -6.14 2.98
CA ARG A 101 -6.58 -7.14 2.16
C ARG A 101 -7.06 -8.33 2.99
N GLU A 102 -6.21 -8.87 3.88
CA GLU A 102 -6.59 -9.99 4.75
C GLU A 102 -7.69 -9.62 5.77
N LYS A 103 -7.66 -8.39 6.27
CA LYS A 103 -8.60 -7.88 7.27
C LYS A 103 -9.86 -7.29 6.65
N ASN A 104 -9.97 -7.26 5.32
CA ASN A 104 -11.04 -6.56 4.58
C ASN A 104 -11.14 -5.06 4.94
N ILE A 105 -10.00 -4.42 5.19
CA ILE A 105 -9.90 -2.97 5.38
C ILE A 105 -9.63 -2.37 4.00
N GLN A 106 -10.50 -1.47 3.55
CA GLN A 106 -10.33 -0.81 2.25
C GLN A 106 -9.10 0.11 2.28
N ILE A 107 -8.33 0.13 1.20
CA ILE A 107 -7.25 1.10 0.96
C ILE A 107 -7.30 1.62 -0.46
N GLU A 108 -6.83 2.85 -0.67
CA GLU A 108 -6.63 3.46 -1.98
C GLU A 108 -5.28 4.19 -2.01
N TYR A 109 -4.52 3.98 -3.07
CA TYR A 109 -3.20 4.57 -3.25
C TYR A 109 -2.85 4.71 -4.72
N SER A 110 -2.13 5.77 -5.07
CA SER A 110 -1.72 6.04 -6.45
C SER A 110 -0.24 6.42 -6.54
N TYR A 111 0.36 6.16 -7.70
CA TYR A 111 1.75 6.53 -7.92
C TYR A 111 1.85 8.04 -8.09
N THR A 112 2.66 8.69 -7.26
CA THR A 112 2.87 10.14 -7.30
C THR A 112 4.27 10.46 -7.84
N PRO A 113 4.40 10.93 -9.10
CA PRO A 113 5.72 11.21 -9.71
C PRO A 113 6.59 12.18 -8.91
N GLY A 114 5.98 13.16 -8.24
CA GLY A 114 6.70 14.15 -7.43
C GLY A 114 7.41 13.55 -6.21
N TYR A 115 6.96 12.40 -5.71
CA TYR A 115 7.56 11.69 -4.59
C TYR A 115 8.33 10.43 -5.02
N ASP A 116 8.25 10.06 -6.30
CA ASP A 116 8.80 8.80 -6.84
C ASP A 116 8.41 7.60 -5.95
N SER A 117 7.15 7.61 -5.50
CA SER A 117 6.55 6.67 -4.54
C SER A 117 5.04 6.65 -4.73
N TYR A 118 4.41 5.56 -4.29
CA TYR A 118 2.98 5.54 -4.07
C TYR A 118 2.61 6.37 -2.83
N TYR A 119 1.51 7.10 -2.94
CA TYR A 119 0.87 7.87 -1.89
C TYR A 119 -0.44 7.20 -1.52
N VAL A 120 -0.68 7.02 -0.21
CA VAL A 120 -1.90 6.40 0.31
C VAL A 120 -2.94 7.49 0.52
N GLU A 121 -3.98 7.44 -0.29
CA GLU A 121 -5.06 8.43 -0.34
C GLU A 121 -6.15 8.11 0.67
N GLY A 122 -6.40 6.83 0.95
CA GLY A 122 -7.43 6.40 1.90
C GLY A 122 -7.14 5.06 2.55
N ILE A 123 -7.58 4.92 3.80
CA ILE A 123 -7.62 3.66 4.56
C ILE A 123 -8.94 3.65 5.32
N ASN A 124 -9.65 2.52 5.31
CA ASN A 124 -10.94 2.33 5.98
C ASN A 124 -11.98 3.37 5.56
N TYR A 125 -12.07 3.71 4.27
CA TYR A 125 -12.97 4.73 3.73
C TYR A 125 -12.77 6.16 4.26
N LEU A 126 -11.73 6.40 5.07
CA LEU A 126 -11.29 7.73 5.45
C LEU A 126 -10.20 8.17 4.47
N TYR A 127 -10.50 9.20 3.71
CA TYR A 127 -9.62 9.74 2.67
C TYR A 127 -8.89 10.98 3.15
N GLU A 128 -7.80 11.29 2.45
CA GLU A 128 -7.24 12.63 2.52
C GLU A 128 -8.34 13.68 2.35
N PHE A 129 -8.21 14.75 3.10
CA PHE A 129 -9.17 15.85 3.19
C PHE A 129 -10.45 15.64 4.00
N ASP A 130 -10.81 14.42 4.44
CA ASP A 130 -12.03 14.19 5.25
C ASP A 130 -12.00 14.88 6.62
N GLY A 131 -10.82 15.10 7.20
CA GLY A 131 -10.60 15.83 8.45
C GLY A 131 -10.21 17.31 8.30
N GLY A 132 -10.13 17.86 7.07
CA GLY A 132 -9.60 19.22 6.86
C GLY A 132 -8.79 19.35 5.57
N ARG A 133 -8.47 20.56 5.11
CA ARG A 133 -7.68 20.72 3.85
C ARG A 133 -6.23 20.20 3.97
N LEU A 134 -5.78 19.95 5.20
CA LEU A 134 -4.43 19.47 5.51
C LEU A 134 -4.46 18.07 6.13
N SER A 135 -5.61 17.38 6.06
CA SER A 135 -5.76 16.04 6.64
C SER A 135 -5.35 14.95 5.66
N GLY A 136 -4.84 13.84 6.19
CA GLY A 136 -4.44 12.70 5.40
C GLY A 136 -3.66 11.65 6.20
N TRP A 137 -3.22 10.62 5.49
CA TRP A 137 -2.53 9.47 6.05
C TRP A 137 -1.02 9.71 6.13
N SER A 138 -0.47 9.47 7.31
CA SER A 138 0.97 9.48 7.58
C SER A 138 1.39 8.14 8.17
N TYR A 139 2.65 7.76 7.99
CA TYR A 139 3.21 6.57 8.59
C TYR A 139 4.49 6.88 9.37
N THR A 140 4.76 6.07 10.38
CA THR A 140 6.00 6.07 11.16
C THR A 140 6.59 4.67 11.18
N VAL A 141 7.91 4.60 11.37
CA VAL A 141 8.65 3.37 11.63
C VAL A 141 9.46 3.58 12.90
N ASP A 142 9.25 2.73 13.90
CA ASP A 142 9.86 2.84 15.23
C ASP A 142 9.66 4.22 15.87
N GLY A 143 8.49 4.82 15.65
CA GLY A 143 8.12 6.14 16.17
C GLY A 143 8.68 7.34 15.38
N GLU A 144 9.48 7.11 14.32
CA GLU A 144 10.02 8.18 13.48
C GLU A 144 9.32 8.26 12.13
N SER A 145 9.06 9.47 11.63
CA SER A 145 8.53 9.68 10.27
C SER A 145 9.65 9.58 9.23
N PRO A 146 9.65 8.57 8.33
CA PRO A 146 10.73 8.42 7.37
C PRO A 146 10.72 9.52 6.31
N ARG A 147 11.90 9.84 5.76
CA ARG A 147 12.06 10.84 4.68
C ARG A 147 11.80 10.29 3.27
N VAL A 148 11.28 9.07 3.18
CA VAL A 148 10.96 8.38 1.91
C VAL A 148 9.50 7.94 1.94
N GLY A 149 8.89 7.73 0.79
CA GLY A 149 7.51 7.21 0.73
C GLY A 149 7.42 5.73 1.10
N CYS A 150 6.21 5.30 1.48
CA CYS A 150 5.94 3.96 2.01
C CYS A 150 6.29 2.82 1.04
N SER A 151 6.22 3.05 -0.28
CA SER A 151 6.60 2.06 -1.30
C SER A 151 8.11 2.01 -1.57
N LYS A 152 8.90 2.79 -0.82
CA LYS A 152 10.37 2.82 -0.92
C LYS A 152 11.07 2.41 0.36
N TYR A 153 10.40 2.57 1.51
CA TYR A 153 10.95 2.13 2.78
C TYR A 153 10.98 0.60 2.81
N GLN A 154 12.18 0.00 2.78
CA GLN A 154 12.39 -1.45 2.84
C GLN A 154 12.63 -1.91 4.27
N LEU A 155 11.86 -2.90 4.70
CA LEU A 155 11.89 -3.47 6.05
C LEU A 155 13.02 -4.49 6.21
N LYS A 156 13.61 -4.56 7.40
CA LYS A 156 14.73 -5.45 7.76
C LYS A 156 14.35 -6.51 8.78
N GLY A 157 13.21 -6.33 9.46
CA GLY A 157 12.72 -7.13 10.57
C GLY A 157 12.87 -6.41 11.91
N GLY A 158 11.82 -6.51 12.73
CA GLY A 158 11.71 -5.94 14.07
C GLY A 158 11.00 -4.59 14.11
N GLU A 159 10.74 -3.96 12.95
CA GLU A 159 10.16 -2.62 12.89
C GLU A 159 8.71 -2.56 13.37
N GLU A 160 8.37 -1.46 14.07
CA GLU A 160 7.02 -1.06 14.39
C GLU A 160 6.50 -0.04 13.38
N ILE A 161 5.48 -0.40 12.60
CA ILE A 161 4.84 0.46 11.61
C ILE A 161 3.52 0.96 12.18
N VAL A 162 3.34 2.28 12.22
CA VAL A 162 2.06 2.90 12.61
C VAL A 162 1.58 3.83 11.51
N TRP A 163 0.36 3.61 11.02
CA TRP A 163 -0.36 4.54 10.15
C TRP A 163 -1.32 5.38 10.99
N ASN A 164 -1.28 6.70 10.81
CA ASN A 164 -2.11 7.66 11.53
C ASN A 164 -2.85 8.58 10.55
N TYR A 165 -4.16 8.71 10.73
CA TYR A 165 -4.94 9.78 10.13
C TYR A 165 -4.70 11.09 10.89
N THR A 166 -4.18 12.09 10.21
CA THR A 166 -3.89 13.41 10.78
C THR A 166 -4.89 14.43 10.25
N CYS A 167 -5.31 15.41 11.05
CA CYS A 167 -6.24 16.46 10.61
C CYS A 167 -5.57 17.82 10.34
N GLY A 168 -4.24 17.87 10.39
CA GLY A 168 -3.47 19.08 10.18
C GLY A 168 -1.98 18.82 10.10
N LEU A 169 -1.22 19.91 9.92
CA LEU A 169 0.23 19.83 9.99
C LEU A 169 0.70 19.51 11.42
N PRO A 170 1.83 18.81 11.59
CA PRO A 170 2.47 18.65 12.89
C PRO A 170 2.63 20.01 13.58
N LYS A 171 2.37 20.08 14.89
CA LYS A 171 2.56 21.30 15.68
C LYS A 171 3.97 21.86 15.43
N GLY A 172 4.06 23.07 14.87
CA GLY A 172 5.32 23.74 14.50
C GLY A 172 5.66 23.75 13.01
N ALA A 173 4.89 23.06 12.15
CA ALA A 173 5.01 23.14 10.70
C ALA A 173 4.07 24.18 10.06
N ASP A 174 3.22 24.85 10.86
CA ASP A 174 2.31 25.89 10.38
C ASP A 174 2.99 27.21 9.97
N GLY A 175 4.31 27.32 10.18
CA GLY A 175 5.06 28.52 9.85
C GLY A 175 4.37 29.76 10.40
N GLY A 176 4.11 29.77 11.71
CA GLY A 176 3.42 30.84 12.43
C GLY A 176 3.53 32.20 11.74
N LYS A 177 2.45 32.60 11.07
CA LYS A 177 2.17 34.02 10.93
C LYS A 177 1.67 34.45 12.29
N SER A 178 2.57 35.09 13.04
CA SER A 178 2.15 35.97 14.13
C SER A 178 1.25 37.04 13.52
N ASP A 179 -0.05 36.96 13.82
CA ASP A 179 -0.95 38.08 13.58
C ASP A 179 -0.52 39.21 14.53
N GLU A 180 -0.03 40.31 13.94
CA GLU A 180 0.10 41.63 14.57
C GLU A 180 -1.22 42.39 14.44
#